data_AF-A0A6J6UJ43-F1
#
_entry.id   AF-A0A6J6UJ43-F1
#
_cell.length_a   1.000
_cell.length_b   1.000
_cell.length_c   1.000
_cell.angle_alpha   90.00
_cell.angle_beta   90.00
_cell.angle_gamma   90.00
#
_symmetry.space_group_name_H-M   'P 1'
#
loop_
_entity.id
_entity.type
_entity.pdbx_description
1 polymer ?
#
loop_
_entity_poly.entity_id
_entity_poly.type
_entity_poly.pdbx_seq_one_letter_code
_entity_poly.pdbx_strand_id
1 'polypeptide(L)'
;MISRVNVFVIGLFLLGTTAAGCSSTTASSSGAAQDDVVGSSSPSASSAASSAPASAEPAPASSPADPPLLGSSDTWVVCDSGLAYACGDPGPGGGVVFFASSKSFAETGSVCGSSCNFLEAQTVSVGSVPWCVGSGASDYVQPNDTTLGSGYSNTQAMLQACTSGAANSAVAPSGGLSDWFLPSQDELLGFNRWSGPGVLCGFGAGGGEATAWTSSENGKTAADWVGSGDTGGSESKSSDNTVCPIRAFSS
;
A
#
# COMPACT_ATOMS: atom_id res chain seq x y z
N MET A 1 -50.25 23.11 -25.39
CA MET A 1 -49.01 23.51 -26.10
C MET A 1 -47.96 22.48 -25.74
N ILE A 2 -47.59 21.64 -26.70
CA ILE A 2 -46.69 20.49 -26.52
C ILE A 2 -45.27 21.01 -26.61
N SER A 3 -44.52 21.03 -25.51
CA SER A 3 -43.10 21.41 -25.50
C SER A 3 -42.25 20.19 -25.85
N ARG A 4 -41.43 20.34 -26.89
CA ARG A 4 -40.58 19.29 -27.44
C ARG A 4 -39.31 19.10 -26.60
N VAL A 5 -38.97 17.83 -26.49
CA VAL A 5 -37.79 17.21 -25.88
C VAL A 5 -36.49 17.66 -26.57
N ASN A 6 -35.45 17.95 -25.79
CA ASN A 6 -34.05 17.94 -26.24
C ASN A 6 -33.28 16.91 -25.40
N VAL A 7 -33.13 15.71 -25.96
CA VAL A 7 -32.21 14.68 -25.45
C VAL A 7 -30.84 14.99 -26.02
N PHE A 8 -29.88 15.29 -25.14
CA PHE A 8 -28.47 15.46 -25.50
C PHE A 8 -27.79 14.09 -25.37
N VAL A 9 -27.53 13.42 -26.50
CA VAL A 9 -26.75 12.18 -26.54
C VAL A 9 -25.27 12.57 -26.58
N ILE A 10 -24.56 12.40 -25.46
CA ILE A 10 -23.10 12.54 -25.41
C ILE A 10 -22.50 11.19 -25.80
N GLY A 11 -21.78 11.17 -26.91
CA GLY A 11 -21.13 9.99 -27.47
C GLY A 11 -20.02 9.46 -26.56
N LEU A 12 -20.14 8.18 -26.21
CA LEU A 12 -19.14 7.38 -25.51
C LEU A 12 -18.04 6.97 -26.49
N PHE A 13 -16.85 7.57 -26.37
CA PHE A 13 -15.64 7.16 -27.10
C PHE A 13 -14.95 6.03 -26.34
N LEU A 14 -15.07 4.79 -26.83
CA LEU A 14 -14.21 3.68 -26.41
C LEU A 14 -12.90 3.75 -27.20
N LEU A 15 -11.79 4.05 -26.54
CA LEU A 15 -10.46 3.70 -27.04
C LEU A 15 -10.07 2.35 -26.45
N GLY A 16 -10.07 1.31 -27.30
CA GLY A 16 -9.46 0.03 -27.01
C GLY A 16 -7.94 0.14 -27.17
N THR A 17 -7.20 -0.24 -26.12
CA THR A 17 -5.76 -0.47 -26.22
C THR A 17 -5.49 -1.97 -26.19
N THR A 18 -4.86 -2.43 -27.26
CA THR A 18 -4.45 -3.80 -27.50
C THR A 18 -3.27 -4.19 -26.61
N ALA A 19 -3.36 -5.38 -26.00
CA ALA A 19 -2.25 -6.06 -25.36
C ALA A 19 -1.14 -6.36 -26.37
N ALA A 20 0.10 -5.99 -26.06
CA ALA A 20 1.30 -6.43 -26.75
C ALA A 20 2.15 -7.24 -25.78
N GLY A 21 2.26 -8.54 -26.06
CA GLY A 21 3.14 -9.45 -25.37
C GLY A 21 4.50 -9.59 -26.07
N CYS A 22 5.38 -10.27 -25.33
CA CYS A 22 6.58 -11.00 -25.73
C CYS A 22 7.91 -10.28 -25.99
N SER A 23 8.85 -10.69 -25.13
CA SER A 23 10.14 -11.31 -25.49
C SER A 23 11.37 -10.43 -25.51
N SER A 24 12.24 -10.77 -24.56
CA SER A 24 13.65 -10.43 -24.46
C SER A 24 14.45 -10.98 -25.64
N THR A 25 15.07 -10.08 -26.40
CA THR A 25 16.17 -10.40 -27.31
C THR A 25 17.49 -9.95 -26.68
N THR A 26 18.38 -10.91 -26.52
CA THR A 26 19.81 -10.78 -26.22
C THR A 26 20.52 -9.92 -27.26
N ALA A 27 21.34 -8.97 -26.78
CA ALA A 27 22.31 -8.26 -27.62
C ALA A 27 23.73 -8.62 -27.16
N SER A 28 24.38 -9.49 -27.92
CA SER A 28 25.84 -9.63 -27.95
C SER A 28 26.41 -8.59 -28.92
N SER A 29 27.39 -7.81 -28.47
CA SER A 29 28.27 -7.05 -29.35
C SER A 29 29.68 -7.63 -29.29
N SER A 30 30.12 -8.05 -30.46
CA SER A 30 31.41 -8.61 -30.85
C SER A 30 32.53 -7.56 -30.87
N GLY A 31 33.73 -7.99 -30.49
CA GLY A 31 35.00 -7.30 -30.76
C GLY A 31 36.10 -8.34 -31.00
N ALA A 32 36.56 -8.44 -32.25
CA ALA A 32 37.75 -9.17 -32.69
C ALA A 32 39.02 -8.37 -32.32
N ALA A 33 40.28 -8.84 -32.31
CA ALA A 33 40.96 -10.02 -32.85
C ALA A 33 42.35 -10.18 -32.16
N GLN A 34 43.08 -11.24 -32.56
CA GLN A 34 44.53 -11.57 -32.43
C GLN A 34 44.83 -12.71 -31.46
N ASP A 35 45.73 -13.66 -31.72
CA ASP A 35 46.36 -14.21 -32.93
C ASP A 35 47.01 -15.55 -32.47
N ASP A 36 47.34 -16.41 -33.44
CA ASP A 36 48.46 -17.36 -33.42
C ASP A 36 48.43 -18.78 -32.76
N VAL A 37 48.71 -19.74 -33.66
CA VAL A 37 49.59 -20.93 -33.59
C VAL A 37 48.96 -22.34 -33.61
N VAL A 38 49.33 -23.02 -34.70
CA VAL A 38 49.13 -24.40 -35.14
C VAL A 38 49.91 -25.41 -34.31
N GLY A 39 49.32 -26.59 -34.05
CA GLY A 39 50.03 -27.76 -33.51
C GLY A 39 49.23 -29.07 -33.63
N SER A 40 49.60 -29.89 -34.61
CA SER A 40 49.10 -31.24 -34.91
C SER A 40 49.34 -32.25 -33.77
N SER A 41 48.44 -33.25 -33.60
CA SER A 41 48.69 -34.72 -33.65
C SER A 41 47.72 -35.52 -32.76
N SER A 42 47.05 -36.53 -33.35
CA SER A 42 46.43 -37.71 -32.69
C SER A 42 47.50 -38.83 -32.57
N PRO A 43 47.36 -40.01 -31.88
CA PRO A 43 46.13 -40.70 -31.42
C PRO A 43 46.23 -41.55 -30.11
N SER A 44 45.17 -42.35 -29.88
CA SER A 44 45.10 -43.67 -29.20
C SER A 44 44.58 -43.81 -27.74
N ALA A 45 43.33 -44.28 -27.69
CA ALA A 45 42.83 -45.55 -27.10
C ALA A 45 42.86 -45.83 -25.57
N SER A 46 41.64 -46.07 -25.08
CA SER A 46 41.17 -47.13 -24.18
C SER A 46 41.51 -47.11 -22.68
N SER A 47 40.48 -47.00 -21.84
CA SER A 47 39.95 -48.16 -21.09
C SER A 47 38.66 -47.81 -20.34
N ALA A 48 37.74 -48.78 -20.33
CA ALA A 48 36.47 -48.73 -19.63
C ALA A 48 36.64 -48.94 -18.12
N ALA A 49 35.84 -48.25 -17.32
CA ALA A 49 35.44 -48.75 -16.00
C ALA A 49 34.05 -48.22 -15.63
N SER A 50 33.15 -49.17 -15.46
CA SER A 50 31.78 -49.06 -14.99
C SER A 50 31.70 -48.49 -13.57
N SER A 51 30.74 -47.59 -13.30
CA SER A 51 30.21 -47.31 -11.96
C SER A 51 28.80 -46.73 -12.10
N ALA A 52 27.84 -47.35 -11.41
CA ALA A 52 26.41 -47.02 -11.41
C ALA A 52 26.11 -45.61 -10.87
N PRO A 53 25.01 -44.94 -11.28
CA PRO A 53 24.58 -43.72 -10.62
C PRO A 53 23.86 -44.06 -9.31
N ALA A 54 24.30 -43.43 -8.23
CA ALA A 54 23.63 -43.43 -6.94
C ALA A 54 22.27 -42.74 -7.06
N SER A 55 21.23 -43.40 -6.54
CA SER A 55 19.89 -42.85 -6.38
C SER A 55 19.95 -41.72 -5.35
N ALA A 56 19.76 -40.48 -5.78
CA ALA A 56 19.63 -39.33 -4.88
C ALA A 56 18.22 -39.31 -4.28
N GLU A 57 18.15 -39.42 -2.95
CA GLU A 57 16.95 -39.24 -2.15
C GLU A 57 16.53 -37.75 -2.16
N PRO A 58 15.23 -37.39 -2.29
CA PRO A 58 14.81 -36.00 -2.26
C PRO A 58 15.00 -35.39 -0.86
N ALA A 59 15.54 -34.18 -0.79
CA ALA A 59 15.68 -33.43 0.46
C ALA A 59 14.33 -33.24 1.18
N PRO A 60 14.29 -33.28 2.52
CA PRO A 60 13.05 -33.11 3.27
C PRO A 60 12.49 -31.69 3.07
N ALA A 61 11.19 -31.62 2.80
CA ALA A 61 10.44 -30.37 2.72
C ALA A 61 10.59 -29.59 4.04
N SER A 62 11.08 -28.34 3.95
CA SER A 62 11.18 -27.45 5.10
C SER A 62 9.78 -27.07 5.58
N SER A 63 9.53 -27.34 6.86
CA SER A 63 8.32 -26.93 7.59
C SER A 63 8.09 -25.42 7.48
N PRO A 64 6.84 -24.93 7.32
CA PRO A 64 6.57 -23.49 7.43
C PRO A 64 6.90 -23.04 8.85
N ALA A 65 7.65 -21.94 8.95
CA ALA A 65 8.02 -21.32 10.21
C ALA A 65 6.79 -20.72 10.90
N ASP A 66 6.72 -20.86 12.23
CA ASP A 66 5.69 -20.22 13.05
C ASP A 66 5.73 -18.69 12.89
N PRO A 67 4.57 -18.01 12.80
CA PRO A 67 4.54 -16.56 12.67
C PRO A 67 5.04 -15.87 13.95
N PRO A 68 5.83 -14.78 13.85
CA PRO A 68 6.39 -14.11 15.00
C PRO A 68 5.29 -13.46 15.86
N LEU A 69 5.47 -13.57 17.18
CA LEU A 69 4.62 -12.93 18.18
C LEU A 69 4.89 -11.42 18.19
N LEU A 70 3.80 -10.64 18.14
CA LEU A 70 3.82 -9.18 18.15
C LEU A 70 4.50 -8.64 19.41
N GLY A 71 5.63 -7.96 19.21
CA GLY A 71 6.37 -7.28 20.27
C GLY A 71 7.67 -6.69 19.77
N SER A 72 7.65 -5.37 19.57
CA SER A 72 8.82 -4.49 19.36
C SER A 72 9.48 -4.51 17.97
N SER A 73 9.26 -3.40 17.24
CA SER A 73 10.12 -2.84 16.18
C SER A 73 10.60 -3.75 15.04
N ASP A 74 9.73 -4.59 14.48
CA ASP A 74 9.92 -5.16 13.14
C ASP A 74 8.57 -5.54 12.50
N THR A 75 8.32 -4.98 11.31
CA THR A 75 7.26 -5.28 10.33
C THR A 75 5.84 -5.53 10.86
N TRP A 76 5.03 -4.47 10.95
CA TRP A 76 3.62 -4.53 11.32
C TRP A 76 2.67 -4.95 10.18
N VAL A 77 3.19 -5.13 8.96
CA VAL A 77 2.37 -5.57 7.81
C VAL A 77 2.00 -7.04 7.98
N VAL A 78 0.74 -7.29 8.33
CA VAL A 78 0.17 -8.65 8.44
C VAL A 78 -0.62 -8.94 7.18
N CYS A 79 -0.26 -10.02 6.50
CA CYS A 79 -0.92 -10.49 5.28
C CYS A 79 -1.10 -12.02 5.36
N ASP A 80 -1.91 -12.44 6.32
CA ASP A 80 -2.24 -13.85 6.53
C ASP A 80 -2.97 -14.43 5.31
N SER A 81 -2.54 -15.60 4.86
CA SER A 81 -3.15 -16.30 3.71
C SER A 81 -4.41 -17.07 4.10
N GLY A 82 -5.29 -17.34 3.12
CA GLY A 82 -6.49 -18.19 3.32
C GLY A 82 -7.68 -17.46 3.97
N LEU A 83 -7.63 -16.13 4.04
CA LEU A 83 -8.73 -15.27 4.47
C LEU A 83 -9.65 -14.91 3.29
N ALA A 84 -10.78 -14.28 3.59
CA ALA A 84 -11.75 -13.83 2.58
C ALA A 84 -11.16 -12.82 1.58
N TYR A 85 -10.19 -12.01 2.03
CA TYR A 85 -9.44 -11.05 1.21
C TYR A 85 -7.96 -11.20 1.51
N ALA A 86 -7.13 -11.33 0.48
CA ALA A 86 -5.68 -11.25 0.60
C ALA A 86 -5.20 -9.81 0.45
N CYS A 87 -4.01 -9.50 0.99
CA CYS A 87 -3.37 -8.23 0.67
C CYS A 87 -3.13 -8.10 -0.85
N GLY A 88 -3.49 -6.97 -1.43
CA GLY A 88 -3.50 -6.70 -2.88
C GLY A 88 -4.85 -6.91 -3.54
N ASP A 89 -5.79 -7.61 -2.89
CA ASP A 89 -7.14 -7.75 -3.42
C ASP A 89 -7.92 -6.44 -3.33
N PRO A 90 -8.91 -6.22 -4.23
CA PRO A 90 -9.91 -5.19 -4.04
C PRO A 90 -10.74 -5.47 -2.79
N GLY A 91 -10.78 -4.52 -1.87
CA GLY A 91 -11.66 -4.59 -0.70
C GLY A 91 -13.10 -4.20 -1.04
N PRO A 92 -14.05 -4.40 -0.10
CA PRO A 92 -15.47 -4.12 -0.32
C PRO A 92 -15.78 -2.63 -0.53
N GLY A 93 -14.89 -1.72 -0.12
CA GLY A 93 -14.97 -0.29 -0.42
C GLY A 93 -14.36 0.12 -1.75
N GLY A 94 -13.79 -0.83 -2.51
CA GLY A 94 -13.08 -0.56 -3.75
C GLY A 94 -11.67 -0.02 -3.56
N GLY A 95 -11.15 -0.04 -2.33
CA GLY A 95 -9.74 0.18 -2.04
C GLY A 95 -8.91 -1.08 -2.30
N VAL A 96 -7.63 -1.02 -1.97
CA VAL A 96 -6.75 -2.18 -1.96
C VAL A 96 -6.50 -2.64 -0.53
N VAL A 97 -6.66 -3.93 -0.28
CA VAL A 97 -6.36 -4.50 1.04
C VAL A 97 -4.85 -4.49 1.26
N PHE A 98 -4.39 -3.89 2.35
CA PHE A 98 -2.96 -3.83 2.70
C PHE A 98 -2.64 -4.48 4.05
N PHE A 99 -3.68 -4.78 4.84
CA PHE A 99 -3.59 -5.52 6.08
C PHE A 99 -4.67 -6.57 6.10
N ALA A 100 -4.30 -7.82 6.37
CA ALA A 100 -5.20 -8.96 6.48
C ALA A 100 -4.68 -9.89 7.58
N SER A 101 -5.46 -10.05 8.66
CA SER A 101 -5.07 -10.82 9.84
C SER A 101 -6.13 -11.87 10.20
N SER A 102 -5.67 -13.08 10.50
CA SER A 102 -6.49 -14.18 11.05
C SER A 102 -7.01 -13.89 12.45
N LYS A 103 -6.31 -13.01 13.20
CA LYS A 103 -6.75 -12.51 14.50
C LYS A 103 -7.44 -11.17 14.33
N SER A 104 -8.59 -11.00 15.00
CA SER A 104 -9.26 -9.71 15.00
C SER A 104 -8.47 -8.67 15.81
N PHE A 105 -8.51 -7.44 15.35
CA PHE A 105 -8.07 -6.26 16.09
C PHE A 105 -9.25 -5.32 16.31
N ALA A 106 -9.06 -4.34 17.19
CA ALA A 106 -10.06 -3.32 17.45
C ALA A 106 -9.72 -2.04 16.70
N GLU A 107 -10.64 -1.58 15.87
CA GLU A 107 -10.65 -0.23 15.31
C GLU A 107 -11.77 0.55 16.00
N THR A 108 -11.41 1.35 17.01
CA THR A 108 -12.37 1.87 17.99
C THR A 108 -13.38 2.81 17.33
N GLY A 109 -14.66 2.43 17.38
CA GLY A 109 -15.77 3.21 16.81
C GLY A 109 -16.07 2.95 15.33
N SER A 110 -15.23 2.17 14.64
CA SER A 110 -15.48 1.76 13.26
C SER A 110 -16.65 0.78 13.14
N VAL A 111 -17.06 0.47 11.90
CA VAL A 111 -18.15 -0.47 11.61
C VAL A 111 -17.85 -1.89 12.11
N CYS A 112 -16.60 -2.36 12.02
CA CYS A 112 -16.20 -3.68 12.52
C CYS A 112 -15.84 -3.70 14.01
N GLY A 113 -15.68 -2.54 14.66
CA GLY A 113 -15.44 -2.42 16.09
C GLY A 113 -14.24 -3.25 16.56
N SER A 114 -14.46 -4.23 17.45
CA SER A 114 -13.42 -5.14 17.96
C SER A 114 -13.22 -6.41 17.13
N SER A 115 -13.89 -6.52 15.99
CA SER A 115 -13.90 -7.69 15.10
C SER A 115 -13.28 -7.40 13.74
N CYS A 116 -12.44 -6.37 13.63
CA CYS A 116 -11.79 -6.02 12.37
C CYS A 116 -10.70 -7.03 12.04
N ASN A 117 -10.62 -7.43 10.77
CA ASN A 117 -9.58 -8.33 10.27
C ASN A 117 -8.78 -7.71 9.13
N PHE A 118 -9.32 -6.67 8.50
CA PHE A 118 -8.79 -6.11 7.28
C PHE A 118 -8.73 -4.58 7.35
N LEU A 119 -7.71 -4.02 6.71
CA LEU A 119 -7.67 -2.61 6.30
C LEU A 119 -7.53 -2.54 4.78
N GLU A 120 -8.33 -1.69 4.15
CA GLU A 120 -8.17 -1.28 2.76
C GLU A 120 -7.82 0.21 2.66
N ALA A 121 -7.02 0.58 1.66
CA ALA A 121 -6.63 1.96 1.39
C ALA A 121 -7.12 2.42 0.02
N GLN A 122 -7.45 3.70 -0.11
CA GLN A 122 -7.69 4.29 -1.42
C GLN A 122 -6.36 4.39 -2.18
N THR A 123 -6.33 3.86 -3.41
CA THR A 123 -5.14 3.85 -4.26
C THR A 123 -4.88 5.18 -4.98
N VAL A 124 -5.76 6.16 -4.80
CA VAL A 124 -5.63 7.52 -5.31
C VAL A 124 -5.93 8.48 -4.17
N SER A 125 -5.03 9.41 -3.92
CA SER A 125 -5.23 10.45 -2.91
C SER A 125 -6.47 11.29 -3.20
N VAL A 126 -7.10 11.78 -2.13
CA VAL A 126 -8.29 12.63 -2.24
C VAL A 126 -7.97 14.12 -2.24
N GLY A 127 -6.68 14.47 -2.36
CA GLY A 127 -6.18 15.84 -2.44
C GLY A 127 -4.98 16.10 -1.52
N SER A 128 -4.46 17.32 -1.64
CA SER A 128 -3.47 17.89 -0.72
C SER A 128 -4.12 19.09 0.00
N VAL A 129 -4.24 19.00 1.32
CA VAL A 129 -4.98 19.97 2.15
C VAL A 129 -4.33 20.14 3.53
N PRO A 130 -4.69 21.18 4.30
CA PRO A 130 -4.28 21.31 5.70
C PRO A 130 -4.74 20.13 6.55
N TRP A 131 -3.95 19.78 7.57
CA TRP A 131 -4.34 18.76 8.55
C TRP A 131 -5.66 19.14 9.24
N CYS A 132 -5.75 20.40 9.68
CA CYS A 132 -6.94 20.95 10.32
C CYS A 132 -7.05 22.46 10.08
N VAL A 133 -8.27 22.91 9.78
CA VAL A 133 -8.66 24.33 9.78
C VAL A 133 -9.69 24.55 10.88
N GLY A 134 -9.57 25.65 11.63
CA GLY A 134 -10.44 26.00 12.75
C GLY A 134 -9.73 25.91 14.10
N SER A 135 -10.48 25.69 15.17
CA SER A 135 -9.94 25.67 16.54
C SER A 135 -8.87 24.59 16.75
N GLY A 136 -9.03 23.42 16.13
CA GLY A 136 -8.06 22.32 16.23
C GLY A 136 -6.72 22.59 15.53
N ALA A 137 -6.60 23.65 14.73
CA ALA A 137 -5.35 24.00 14.05
C ALA A 137 -4.28 24.54 15.02
N SER A 138 -4.69 25.01 16.21
CA SER A 138 -3.82 25.61 17.23
C SER A 138 -4.02 25.04 18.64
N ASP A 139 -4.71 23.90 18.75
CA ASP A 139 -4.94 23.22 20.02
C ASP A 139 -4.83 21.70 19.85
N TYR A 140 -4.85 20.96 20.95
CA TYR A 140 -4.90 19.50 20.90
C TYR A 140 -6.26 19.00 20.43
N VAL A 141 -6.26 18.00 19.55
CA VAL A 141 -7.43 17.24 19.12
C VAL A 141 -7.29 15.85 19.72
N GLN A 142 -8.25 15.45 20.56
CA GLN A 142 -8.16 14.20 21.33
C GLN A 142 -9.40 13.31 21.09
N PRO A 143 -9.23 11.98 20.97
CA PRO A 143 -7.97 11.21 20.97
C PRO A 143 -7.04 11.47 19.77
N ASN A 144 -5.75 11.15 19.93
CA ASN A 144 -4.70 11.31 18.90
C ASN A 144 -3.62 10.21 18.95
N ASP A 145 -4.01 8.96 19.18
CA ASP A 145 -3.06 7.84 19.29
C ASP A 145 -2.37 7.54 17.94
N THR A 146 -1.22 6.88 17.96
CA THR A 146 -0.46 6.50 16.76
C THR A 146 -0.68 5.05 16.35
N THR A 147 -1.24 4.22 17.23
CA THR A 147 -1.27 2.75 17.08
C THR A 147 -2.32 2.25 16.09
N LEU A 148 -2.15 1.00 15.63
CA LEU A 148 -3.18 0.28 14.88
C LEU A 148 -4.49 0.23 15.68
N GLY A 149 -5.60 0.58 15.04
CA GLY A 149 -6.91 0.57 15.67
C GLY A 149 -7.40 1.94 16.14
N SER A 150 -6.60 2.99 15.93
CA SER A 150 -6.86 4.33 16.46
C SER A 150 -7.28 5.34 15.41
N GLY A 151 -6.98 5.09 14.13
CA GLY A 151 -7.19 6.08 13.07
C GLY A 151 -8.64 6.53 12.95
N TYR A 152 -9.60 5.61 13.10
CA TYR A 152 -11.01 5.97 13.06
C TYR A 152 -11.38 6.91 14.22
N SER A 153 -10.99 6.56 15.44
CA SER A 153 -11.34 7.35 16.63
C SER A 153 -10.70 8.75 16.62
N ASN A 154 -9.44 8.85 16.17
CA ASN A 154 -8.75 10.11 15.98
C ASN A 154 -9.45 10.95 14.91
N THR A 155 -9.81 10.35 13.78
CA THR A 155 -10.55 11.03 12.71
C THR A 155 -11.86 11.61 13.21
N GLN A 156 -12.60 10.87 14.05
CA GLN A 156 -13.84 11.41 14.64
C GLN A 156 -13.56 12.61 15.54
N ALA A 157 -12.48 12.62 16.32
CA ALA A 157 -12.08 13.78 17.11
C ALA A 157 -11.76 15.00 16.22
N MET A 158 -11.03 14.78 15.13
CA MET A 158 -10.72 15.82 14.15
C MET A 158 -11.99 16.40 13.53
N LEU A 159 -12.98 15.58 13.19
CA LEU A 159 -14.25 16.07 12.64
C LEU A 159 -15.04 16.96 13.62
N GLN A 160 -14.82 16.84 14.93
CA GLN A 160 -15.41 17.73 15.93
C GLN A 160 -14.60 19.02 16.13
N ALA A 161 -13.27 18.93 16.05
CA ALA A 161 -12.38 20.06 16.35
C ALA A 161 -12.04 20.93 15.14
N CYS A 162 -12.18 20.38 13.92
CA CYS A 162 -11.80 20.99 12.66
C CYS A 162 -13.05 21.31 11.82
N THR A 163 -13.09 22.52 11.27
CA THR A 163 -14.14 22.94 10.33
C THR A 163 -13.92 22.36 8.94
N SER A 164 -12.66 22.16 8.55
CA SER A 164 -12.23 21.44 7.34
C SER A 164 -10.82 20.88 7.54
N GLY A 165 -10.34 20.06 6.59
CA GLY A 165 -8.98 19.52 6.59
C GLY A 165 -8.91 18.06 6.16
N ALA A 166 -7.86 17.39 6.61
CA ALA A 166 -7.53 16.02 6.21
C ALA A 166 -8.64 15.03 6.59
N ALA A 167 -9.14 15.07 7.83
CA ALA A 167 -10.23 14.19 8.27
C ALA A 167 -11.52 14.40 7.46
N ASN A 168 -11.91 15.66 7.22
CA ASN A 168 -13.11 15.97 6.43
C ASN A 168 -13.01 15.48 4.99
N SER A 169 -11.80 15.46 4.43
CA SER A 169 -11.54 14.93 3.08
C SER A 169 -11.51 13.40 3.09
N ALA A 170 -11.05 12.78 4.18
CA ALA A 170 -10.87 11.34 4.29
C ALA A 170 -12.17 10.55 4.50
N VAL A 171 -13.21 11.13 5.11
CA VAL A 171 -14.45 10.40 5.43
C VAL A 171 -15.45 10.25 4.28
N ALA A 172 -15.19 10.89 3.15
CA ALA A 172 -16.05 10.82 1.97
C ALA A 172 -15.22 10.77 0.67
N PRO A 173 -14.34 9.77 0.50
CA PRO A 173 -13.68 9.58 -0.78
C PRO A 173 -14.73 9.27 -1.85
N SER A 174 -14.41 9.57 -3.11
CA SER A 174 -15.30 9.30 -4.24
C SER A 174 -15.56 7.80 -4.38
N GLY A 175 -16.63 7.29 -3.75
CA GLY A 175 -16.92 5.85 -3.69
C GLY A 175 -18.20 5.45 -2.97
N GLY A 176 -18.82 6.35 -2.19
CA GLY A 176 -20.18 6.17 -1.66
C GLY A 176 -20.28 5.44 -0.31
N LEU A 177 -19.17 5.03 0.29
CA LEU A 177 -19.12 4.57 1.68
C LEU A 177 -18.67 5.72 2.61
N SER A 178 -19.16 5.72 3.85
CA SER A 178 -18.96 6.80 4.83
C SER A 178 -18.09 6.40 6.02
N ASP A 179 -17.55 5.19 6.03
CA ASP A 179 -16.72 4.63 7.11
C ASP A 179 -15.21 4.64 6.77
N TRP A 180 -14.83 5.42 5.75
CA TRP A 180 -13.44 5.79 5.50
C TRP A 180 -12.96 6.78 6.55
N PHE A 181 -11.66 6.77 6.83
CA PHE A 181 -11.04 7.63 7.82
C PHE A 181 -9.58 7.95 7.48
N LEU A 182 -9.02 8.93 8.18
CA LEU A 182 -7.60 9.27 8.08
C LEU A 182 -6.80 8.30 8.98
N PRO A 183 -5.86 7.51 8.43
CA PRO A 183 -5.13 6.49 9.19
C PRO A 183 -4.33 7.09 10.34
N SER A 184 -4.15 6.35 11.43
CA SER A 184 -3.12 6.64 12.42
C SER A 184 -1.72 6.50 11.82
N GLN A 185 -0.69 6.94 12.53
CA GLN A 185 0.69 6.81 12.05
C GLN A 185 1.09 5.35 11.76
N ASP A 186 0.77 4.42 12.67
CA ASP A 186 1.03 2.99 12.51
C ASP A 186 0.10 2.31 11.51
N GLU A 187 -0.96 2.95 11.02
CA GLU A 187 -1.80 2.42 9.93
C GLU A 187 -1.34 2.94 8.56
N LEU A 188 -0.73 4.13 8.52
CA LEU A 188 -0.21 4.68 7.27
C LEU A 188 1.18 4.16 6.94
N LEU A 189 2.04 3.95 7.95
CA LEU A 189 3.44 3.49 7.81
C LEU A 189 3.65 2.16 7.08
N GLY A 190 2.61 1.47 6.66
CA GLY A 190 2.68 0.05 6.32
C GLY A 190 1.48 -0.39 5.53
N PHE A 191 0.51 0.50 5.32
CA PHE A 191 0.20 0.76 3.94
C PHE A 191 1.45 1.14 3.13
N ASN A 192 2.32 2.04 3.62
CA ASN A 192 3.58 2.39 2.93
C ASN A 192 4.54 1.20 2.75
N ARG A 193 4.89 0.48 3.83
CA ARG A 193 5.71 -0.76 3.77
C ARG A 193 5.10 -1.86 2.91
N TRP A 194 3.77 -2.04 2.93
CA TRP A 194 3.09 -3.03 2.09
C TRP A 194 3.18 -2.66 0.60
N SER A 195 2.89 -1.40 0.26
CA SER A 195 2.84 -0.93 -1.12
C SER A 195 4.22 -0.72 -1.75
N GLY A 196 5.25 -0.53 -0.94
CA GLY A 196 6.62 -0.28 -1.37
C GLY A 196 6.89 1.19 -1.71
N PRO A 197 8.17 1.55 -1.94
CA PRO A 197 8.56 2.94 -2.14
C PRO A 197 7.91 3.55 -3.39
N GLY A 198 7.16 4.64 -3.20
CA GLY A 198 6.57 5.41 -4.29
C GLY A 198 5.19 4.92 -4.78
N VAL A 199 4.38 4.31 -3.92
CA VAL A 199 2.97 3.95 -4.23
C VAL A 199 1.99 4.44 -3.16
N LEU A 200 2.41 5.41 -2.33
CA LEU A 200 1.58 5.95 -1.26
C LEU A 200 0.39 6.73 -1.85
N CYS A 201 -0.80 6.14 -1.81
CA CYS A 201 -2.06 6.74 -2.28
C CYS A 201 -2.00 7.24 -3.73
N GLY A 202 -1.36 6.46 -4.59
CA GLY A 202 -1.24 6.77 -6.01
C GLY A 202 -0.19 7.82 -6.34
N PHE A 203 0.57 8.30 -5.36
CA PHE A 203 1.77 9.08 -5.63
C PHE A 203 2.96 8.17 -5.96
N GLY A 204 3.63 8.48 -7.08
CA GLY A 204 4.91 7.89 -7.49
C GLY A 204 4.95 7.37 -8.93
N ALA A 205 3.89 7.53 -9.73
CA ALA A 205 3.96 7.40 -11.19
C ALA A 205 4.76 8.55 -11.88
N GLY A 206 5.46 9.41 -11.13
CA GLY A 206 6.18 10.58 -11.64
C GLY A 206 7.38 11.09 -10.81
N GLY A 207 7.84 10.36 -9.79
CA GLY A 207 9.14 10.62 -9.13
C GLY A 207 9.21 11.77 -8.10
N GLY A 208 8.08 12.27 -7.57
CA GLY A 208 8.09 13.19 -6.41
C GLY A 208 8.08 12.45 -5.07
N GLU A 209 8.73 13.01 -4.04
CA GLU A 209 8.54 12.56 -2.65
C GLU A 209 7.07 12.79 -2.27
N ALA A 210 6.40 11.72 -1.82
CA ALA A 210 5.01 11.78 -1.43
C ALA A 210 4.91 11.62 0.07
N THR A 211 4.56 12.70 0.75
CA THR A 211 4.12 12.66 2.14
C THR A 211 2.61 12.57 2.18
N ALA A 212 2.08 11.99 3.25
CA ALA A 212 0.66 11.96 3.53
C ALA A 212 0.38 12.13 5.02
N TRP A 213 -0.71 12.84 5.30
CA TRP A 213 -1.18 13.08 6.65
C TRP A 213 -1.60 11.80 7.35
N THR A 214 -1.24 11.71 8.63
CA THR A 214 -1.85 10.77 9.58
C THR A 214 -2.90 11.52 10.42
N SER A 215 -3.75 10.81 11.14
CA SER A 215 -4.66 11.36 12.15
C SER A 215 -3.97 11.64 13.50
N SER A 216 -2.67 11.38 13.60
CA SER A 216 -1.87 11.57 14.80
C SER A 216 -1.29 12.99 14.88
N GLU A 217 -1.22 13.53 16.10
CA GLU A 217 -0.73 14.90 16.35
C GLU A 217 0.70 14.92 16.90
N ASN A 218 1.47 15.92 16.51
CA ASN A 218 2.77 16.24 17.12
C ASN A 218 2.73 17.59 17.84
N GLY A 219 1.78 17.72 18.77
CA GLY A 219 1.58 18.95 19.53
C GLY A 219 0.44 19.83 19.01
N LYS A 220 0.28 21.00 19.64
CA LYS A 220 -0.89 21.88 19.39
C LYS A 220 -0.98 22.41 17.96
N THR A 221 0.16 22.64 17.32
CA THR A 221 0.25 23.31 16.02
C THR A 221 0.87 22.45 14.93
N ALA A 222 1.25 21.21 15.24
CA ALA A 222 1.87 20.29 14.28
C ALA A 222 1.21 18.92 14.31
N ALA A 223 1.24 18.23 13.17
CA ALA A 223 0.70 16.89 12.99
C ALA A 223 1.72 15.99 12.30
N ASP A 224 1.53 14.68 12.44
CA ASP A 224 2.43 13.68 11.89
C ASP A 224 2.07 13.32 10.45
N TRP A 225 3.08 13.13 9.63
CA TRP A 225 2.98 12.64 8.26
C TRP A 225 3.91 11.43 8.05
N VAL A 226 3.56 10.63 7.04
CA VAL A 226 4.38 9.50 6.56
C VAL A 226 4.77 9.77 5.11
N GLY A 227 6.05 9.59 4.80
CA GLY A 227 6.62 9.71 3.47
C GLY A 227 6.82 8.37 2.78
N SER A 228 6.82 8.40 1.45
CA SER A 228 6.97 7.22 0.58
C SER A 228 8.26 6.41 0.79
N GLY A 229 9.26 6.95 1.47
CA GLY A 229 10.51 6.27 1.82
C GLY A 229 10.54 5.66 3.22
N ASP A 230 9.37 5.33 3.80
CA ASP A 230 9.21 4.92 5.20
C ASP A 230 9.74 5.97 6.20
N THR A 231 9.75 7.24 5.78
CA THR A 231 10.10 8.36 6.63
C THR A 231 8.89 8.83 7.40
N GLY A 232 9.07 9.11 8.68
CA GLY A 232 8.08 9.81 9.50
C GLY A 232 8.58 11.21 9.81
N GLY A 233 7.67 12.16 9.88
CA GLY A 233 7.97 13.51 10.30
C GLY A 233 6.74 14.23 10.80
N SER A 234 6.92 15.49 11.17
CA SER A 234 5.81 16.37 11.52
C SER A 234 5.98 17.71 10.85
N GLU A 235 4.86 18.38 10.63
CA GLU A 235 4.83 19.74 10.09
C GLU A 235 3.61 20.50 10.61
N SER A 236 3.53 21.79 10.27
CA SER A 236 2.42 22.64 10.70
C SER A 236 1.07 22.05 10.29
N LYS A 237 0.07 22.10 11.19
CA LYS A 237 -1.30 21.69 10.87
C LYS A 237 -1.94 22.50 9.73
N SER A 238 -1.35 23.65 9.42
CA SER A 238 -1.75 24.53 8.32
C SER A 238 -1.04 24.23 6.99
N SER A 239 -0.05 23.31 6.96
CA SER A 239 0.64 22.91 5.73
C SER A 239 -0.24 22.00 4.89
N ASP A 240 -0.13 22.10 3.57
CA ASP A 240 -0.83 21.19 2.66
C ASP A 240 -0.06 19.87 2.54
N ASN A 241 -0.74 18.76 2.79
CA ASN A 241 -0.20 17.43 2.59
C ASN A 241 -1.27 16.46 2.08
N THR A 242 -0.83 15.36 1.47
CA THR A 242 -1.69 14.37 0.84
C THR A 242 -2.62 13.70 1.85
N VAL A 243 -3.85 13.43 1.42
CA VAL A 243 -4.81 12.65 2.21
C VAL A 243 -4.99 11.26 1.62
N CYS A 244 -4.85 10.27 2.50
CA CYS A 244 -4.79 8.85 2.21
C CYS A 244 -5.85 8.09 3.01
N PRO A 245 -7.11 8.04 2.55
CA PRO A 245 -8.16 7.39 3.32
C PRO A 245 -7.95 5.89 3.39
N ILE A 246 -8.20 5.33 4.58
CA ILE A 246 -8.30 3.88 4.79
C ILE A 246 -9.65 3.53 5.40
N ARG A 247 -9.98 2.24 5.39
CA ARG A 247 -11.21 1.70 5.94
C ARG A 247 -10.95 0.34 6.58
N ALA A 248 -11.55 0.13 7.74
CA ALA A 248 -11.47 -1.13 8.48
C ALA A 248 -12.75 -1.95 8.28
N PHE A 249 -12.60 -3.26 8.13
CA PHE A 249 -13.75 -4.15 7.97
C PHE A 249 -13.47 -5.58 8.46
N SER A 250 -14.54 -6.37 8.54
CA SER A 250 -14.53 -7.80 8.81
C SER A 250 -15.02 -8.56 7.58
N SER A 251 -14.74 -9.87 7.53
CA SER A 251 -15.32 -10.78 6.52
C SER A 251 -16.80 -11.03 6.75
#